data_AF-A0A1Q5TUQ4-F1
#
_entry.id   AF-A0A1Q5TUQ4-F1
#
_cell.length_a   1.000
_cell.length_b   1.000
_cell.length_c   1.000
_cell.angle_alpha   90.00
_cell.angle_beta   90.00
_cell.angle_gamma   90.00
#
_symmetry.space_group_name_H-M   'P 1'
#
loop_
_entity.id
_entity.type
_entity.pdbx_description
1 polymer ?
#
loop_
_entity_poly.entity_id
_entity_poly.type
_entity_poly.pdbx_seq_one_letter_code
_entity_poly.pdbx_strand_id
1 'polypeptide(L)'
;MIRKSIIWSIVCFVLLTGCVERSTHRAHQVVAIDTRLQLGKAYLAERNLPAAKYHFQKVLLAEPHHPEAHLGMALYEQYAGRPETASQHYRMAMQYAAESDTVVRHYYIFLCEQKQYEQAEQLVMKNMKSNTDRYRCDK
;
A
#
# COMPACT_ATOMS: atom_id res chain seq x y z
N MET A 1 15.13 68.25 9.91
CA MET A 1 15.69 67.32 10.91
C MET A 1 14.89 66.02 10.88
N ILE A 2 15.29 65.07 10.02
CA ILE A 2 14.64 63.76 9.93
C ILE A 2 14.97 63.01 11.22
N ARG A 3 13.92 62.64 11.97
CA ARG A 3 14.00 62.06 13.31
C ARG A 3 14.70 60.70 13.18
N LYS A 4 15.87 60.53 13.81
CA LYS A 4 16.68 59.28 13.79
C LYS A 4 15.85 58.02 14.07
N SER A 5 14.74 58.17 14.80
CA SER A 5 13.74 57.14 15.08
C SER A 5 13.00 56.58 13.85
N ILE A 6 12.79 57.41 12.81
CA ILE A 6 12.15 56.99 11.55
C ILE A 6 13.12 56.17 10.72
N ILE A 7 14.40 56.56 10.69
CA ILE A 7 15.46 55.83 9.98
C ILE A 7 15.65 54.44 10.58
N TRP A 8 15.64 54.31 11.91
CA TRP A 8 15.69 53.01 12.59
C TRP A 8 14.47 52.12 12.31
N SER A 9 13.27 52.71 12.21
CA SER A 9 12.05 51.94 11.88
C SER A 9 12.07 51.39 10.46
N ILE A 10 12.59 52.16 9.49
CA ILE A 10 12.72 51.74 8.09
C ILE A 10 13.77 50.62 7.96
N VAL A 11 14.88 50.70 8.68
CA VAL A 11 15.92 49.65 8.69
C VAL A 11 15.37 48.34 9.28
N CYS A 12 14.56 48.39 10.34
CA CYS A 12 13.88 47.20 10.88
C CYS A 12 12.87 46.57 9.91
N PHE A 13 12.17 47.37 9.11
CA PHE A 13 11.17 46.87 8.17
C PHE A 13 11.80 46.19 6.94
N VAL A 14 12.98 46.65 6.51
CA VAL A 14 13.75 46.04 5.41
C VAL A 14 14.38 44.71 5.83
N LEU A 15 14.65 44.49 7.13
CA LEU A 15 15.16 43.20 7.65
C LEU A 15 14.09 42.08 7.69
N LEU A 16 12.82 42.40 7.49
CA LEU A 16 11.72 41.41 7.47
C LEU A 16 11.39 40.86 6.08
N THR A 17 12.03 41.37 5.02
CA THR A 17 11.90 40.76 3.68
C THR A 17 12.84 39.56 3.57
N GLY A 18 12.53 38.50 4.32
CA GLY A 18 13.12 37.18 4.07
C GLY A 18 12.65 36.69 2.71
N CYS A 19 13.57 36.23 1.86
CA CYS A 19 13.22 35.53 0.63
C CYS A 19 12.42 34.27 1.00
N VAL A 20 11.10 34.28 0.76
CA VAL A 20 10.37 33.02 0.63
C VAL A 20 10.86 32.39 -0.67
N GLU A 21 11.83 31.49 -0.54
CA GLU A 21 12.21 30.60 -1.62
C GLU A 21 11.03 29.65 -1.84
N ARG A 22 10.20 30.00 -2.84
CA ARG A 22 9.08 29.16 -3.26
C ARG A 22 9.70 28.00 -4.02
N SER A 23 10.11 26.96 -3.30
CA SER A 23 10.67 25.78 -3.93
C SER A 23 9.57 25.15 -4.80
N THR A 24 9.68 25.36 -6.11
CA THR A 24 8.94 24.61 -7.12
C THR A 24 9.53 23.22 -7.29
N HIS A 25 9.97 22.60 -6.20
CA HIS A 25 10.04 21.16 -6.15
C HIS A 25 8.60 20.70 -5.98
N ARG A 26 7.94 20.33 -7.08
CA ARG A 26 7.07 19.15 -7.03
C ARG A 26 7.90 18.13 -6.30
N ALA A 27 7.57 17.90 -5.02
CA ALA A 27 8.28 16.94 -4.22
C ALA A 27 8.34 15.68 -5.09
N HIS A 28 9.53 15.29 -5.52
CA HIS A 28 9.79 13.88 -5.73
C HIS A 28 9.53 13.30 -4.34
N GLN A 29 8.26 12.98 -4.06
CA GLN A 29 7.90 12.22 -2.88
C GLN A 29 8.57 10.88 -3.15
N VAL A 30 9.80 10.75 -2.65
CA VAL A 30 10.45 9.45 -2.56
C VAL A 30 9.55 8.64 -1.66
N VAL A 31 8.69 7.85 -2.28
CA VAL A 31 7.79 6.99 -1.56
C VAL A 31 8.69 5.90 -1.00
N ALA A 32 8.95 5.91 0.31
CA ALA A 32 9.57 4.78 0.99
C ALA A 32 8.63 3.57 0.90
N ILE A 33 8.75 2.80 -0.19
CA ILE A 33 7.89 1.68 -0.55
C ILE A 33 7.89 0.65 0.58
N ASP A 34 9.07 0.17 0.95
CA ASP A 34 9.25 -0.84 2.00
C ASP A 34 8.64 -0.41 3.34
N THR A 35 8.93 0.82 3.78
CA THR A 35 8.40 1.35 5.04
C THR A 35 6.88 1.40 5.01
N ARG A 36 6.30 1.84 3.89
CA ARG A 36 4.83 1.90 3.76
C ARG A 36 4.21 0.51 3.69
N LEU A 37 4.84 -0.46 3.03
CA LEU A 37 4.38 -1.84 3.05
C LEU A 37 4.36 -2.40 4.47
N GLN A 38 5.44 -2.20 5.24
CA GLN A 38 5.49 -2.69 6.61
C GLN A 38 4.44 -2.02 7.50
N LEU A 39 4.24 -0.71 7.38
CA LEU A 39 3.19 0.01 8.11
C LEU A 39 1.79 -0.48 7.70
N GLY A 40 1.54 -0.65 6.40
CA GLY A 40 0.27 -1.18 5.90
C GLY A 40 -0.04 -2.56 6.47
N LYS A 41 0.95 -3.46 6.50
CA LYS A 41 0.84 -4.80 7.10
C LYS A 41 0.60 -4.74 8.60
N ALA A 42 1.32 -3.89 9.32
CA ALA A 42 1.16 -3.72 10.77
C ALA A 42 -0.27 -3.25 11.10
N TYR A 43 -0.76 -2.20 10.44
CA TYR A 43 -2.13 -1.70 10.65
C TYR A 43 -3.20 -2.72 10.25
N LEU A 44 -2.95 -3.53 9.23
CA LEU A 44 -3.86 -4.60 8.84
C LEU A 44 -3.95 -5.69 9.93
N ALA A 45 -2.82 -6.04 10.55
CA ALA A 45 -2.77 -6.98 11.67
C ALA A 45 -3.56 -6.44 12.89
N GLU A 46 -3.50 -5.12 13.14
CA GLU A 46 -4.28 -4.43 14.16
C GLU A 46 -5.75 -4.19 13.79
N ARG A 47 -6.21 -4.62 12.60
CA ARG A 47 -7.54 -4.32 12.04
C ARG A 47 -7.84 -2.82 11.89
N ASN A 48 -6.81 -1.97 11.88
CA ASN A 48 -6.94 -0.56 11.51
C ASN A 48 -6.99 -0.44 9.98
N LEU A 49 -8.15 -0.79 9.43
CA LEU A 49 -8.39 -0.84 7.99
C LEU A 49 -8.14 0.52 7.28
N PRO A 50 -8.55 1.68 7.83
CA PRO A 50 -8.26 2.98 7.21
C PRO A 50 -6.76 3.24 7.06
N ALA A 51 -5.96 2.99 8.10
CA ALA A 51 -4.52 3.21 8.06
C ALA A 51 -3.83 2.22 7.12
N ALA A 52 -4.23 0.93 7.15
CA ALA A 52 -3.69 -0.07 6.24
C ALA A 52 -3.89 0.32 4.77
N LYS A 53 -5.13 0.68 4.40
CA LYS A 53 -5.47 1.14 3.04
C LYS A 53 -4.63 2.35 2.63
N TYR A 54 -4.51 3.35 3.50
CA TYR A 54 -3.74 4.55 3.20
C TYR A 54 -2.30 4.21 2.78
N HIS A 55 -1.63 3.33 3.53
CA HIS A 55 -0.26 2.96 3.25
C HIS A 55 -0.10 2.14 1.97
N PHE A 56 -0.95 1.15 1.73
CA PHE A 56 -0.92 0.38 0.49
C PHE A 56 -1.25 1.24 -0.74
N GLN A 57 -2.21 2.16 -0.63
CA GLN A 57 -2.52 3.10 -1.71
C GLN A 57 -1.34 4.01 -2.04
N LYS A 58 -0.58 4.46 -1.05
CA LYS A 58 0.63 5.26 -1.32
C LYS A 58 1.71 4.46 -2.06
N VAL A 59 1.81 3.16 -1.81
CA VAL A 59 2.69 2.27 -2.60
C VAL A 59 2.15 2.15 -4.02
N LEU A 60 0.86 1.82 -4.20
CA LEU A 60 0.25 1.64 -5.52
C LEU A 60 0.18 2.93 -6.35
N LEU A 61 0.18 4.10 -5.73
CA LEU A 61 0.30 5.39 -6.44
C LEU A 61 1.69 5.59 -7.05
N ALA A 62 2.74 5.07 -6.40
CA ALA A 62 4.11 5.13 -6.90
C ALA A 62 4.43 3.96 -7.84
N GLU A 63 3.94 2.77 -7.49
CA GLU A 63 4.17 1.52 -8.20
C GLU A 63 2.83 0.79 -8.41
N PRO A 64 2.09 1.12 -9.49
CA PRO A 64 0.74 0.59 -9.74
C PRO A 64 0.63 -0.92 -9.90
N HIS A 65 1.75 -1.62 -10.06
CA HIS A 65 1.83 -3.06 -10.27
C HIS A 65 2.52 -3.78 -9.10
N HIS A 66 2.74 -3.11 -7.97
CA HIS A 66 3.49 -3.69 -6.86
C HIS A 66 2.74 -4.90 -6.25
N PRO A 67 3.27 -6.13 -6.36
CA PRO A 67 2.51 -7.34 -6.03
C PRO A 67 2.13 -7.40 -4.54
N GLU A 68 3.05 -7.05 -3.65
CA GLU A 68 2.77 -7.10 -2.20
C GLU A 68 1.76 -6.04 -1.75
N ALA A 69 1.73 -4.86 -2.39
CA ALA A 69 0.72 -3.84 -2.10
C ALA A 69 -0.67 -4.27 -2.60
N HIS A 70 -0.74 -4.93 -3.76
CA HIS A 70 -1.98 -5.58 -4.20
C HIS A 70 -2.41 -6.68 -3.23
N LEU A 71 -1.51 -7.53 -2.74
CA LEU A 71 -1.84 -8.53 -1.72
C LEU A 71 -2.36 -7.87 -0.43
N GLY A 72 -1.72 -6.80 0.03
CA GLY A 72 -2.16 -6.03 1.19
C GLY A 72 -3.56 -5.43 1.01
N MET A 73 -3.85 -4.87 -0.17
CA MET A 73 -5.19 -4.40 -0.53
C MET A 73 -6.21 -5.54 -0.60
N ALA A 74 -5.84 -6.70 -1.14
CA ALA A 74 -6.74 -7.86 -1.20
C ALA A 74 -7.22 -8.28 0.21
N LEU A 75 -6.28 -8.39 1.14
CA LEU A 75 -6.58 -8.72 2.54
C LEU A 75 -7.38 -7.60 3.25
N TYR A 76 -7.09 -6.33 2.95
CA TYR A 76 -7.89 -5.20 3.42
C TYR A 76 -9.35 -5.32 2.95
N GLU A 77 -9.56 -5.61 1.67
CA GLU A 77 -10.90 -5.76 1.09
C GLU A 77 -11.64 -6.99 1.67
N GLN A 78 -10.93 -8.09 1.96
CA GLN A 78 -11.48 -9.26 2.64
C GLN A 78 -11.97 -8.90 4.06
N TYR A 79 -11.14 -8.23 4.87
CA TYR A 79 -11.55 -7.78 6.20
C TYR A 79 -12.66 -6.73 6.17
N ALA A 80 -12.76 -5.98 5.08
CA ALA A 80 -13.82 -5.01 4.86
C ALA A 80 -15.11 -5.63 4.27
N GLY A 81 -15.15 -6.95 4.06
CA GLY A 81 -16.32 -7.67 3.57
C GLY A 81 -16.64 -7.41 2.09
N ARG A 82 -15.63 -7.12 1.27
CA ARG A 82 -15.77 -6.83 -0.18
C ARG A 82 -15.04 -7.87 -1.03
N PRO A 83 -15.53 -9.12 -1.07
CA PRO A 83 -14.81 -10.23 -1.68
C PRO A 83 -14.57 -10.06 -3.19
N GLU A 84 -15.47 -9.39 -3.91
CA GLU A 84 -15.30 -9.15 -5.35
C GLU A 84 -14.09 -8.26 -5.62
N THR A 85 -13.90 -7.22 -4.80
CA THR A 85 -12.76 -6.30 -4.91
C THR A 85 -11.48 -6.97 -4.40
N ALA A 86 -11.57 -7.77 -3.33
CA ALA A 86 -10.46 -8.58 -2.86
C ALA A 86 -9.94 -9.52 -3.97
N SER A 87 -10.84 -10.22 -4.65
CA SER A 87 -10.53 -11.11 -5.77
C SER A 87 -9.81 -10.39 -6.91
N GLN A 88 -10.16 -9.15 -7.22
CA GLN A 88 -9.44 -8.34 -8.22
C GLN A 88 -8.00 -8.07 -7.78
N HIS A 89 -7.79 -7.65 -6.54
CA HIS A 89 -6.45 -7.38 -6.01
C HIS A 89 -5.59 -8.65 -5.90
N TYR A 90 -6.18 -9.80 -5.55
CA TYR A 90 -5.48 -11.09 -5.58
C TYR A 90 -5.00 -11.46 -6.98
N ARG A 91 -5.85 -11.28 -8.01
CA ARG A 91 -5.44 -11.52 -9.40
C ARG A 91 -4.30 -10.61 -9.83
N MET A 92 -4.32 -9.33 -9.43
CA MET A 92 -3.22 -8.40 -9.71
C MET A 92 -1.93 -8.83 -9.01
N ALA A 93 -1.99 -9.22 -7.73
CA ALA A 93 -0.83 -9.73 -7.02
C ALA A 93 -0.24 -10.98 -7.68
N MET A 94 -1.10 -11.92 -8.11
CA MET A 94 -0.69 -13.12 -8.85
C MET A 94 -0.07 -12.80 -10.21
N GLN A 95 -0.58 -11.79 -10.92
CA GLN A 95 -0.06 -11.40 -12.24
C GLN A 95 1.41 -10.98 -12.18
N TYR A 96 1.82 -10.30 -11.10
CA TYR A 96 3.18 -9.76 -10.96
C TYR A 96 4.08 -10.57 -10.00
N ALA A 97 3.54 -11.58 -9.32
CA ALA A 97 4.29 -12.46 -8.42
C ALA A 97 3.70 -13.88 -8.34
N ALA A 98 3.50 -14.52 -9.50
CA ALA A 98 2.85 -15.84 -9.60
C ALA A 98 3.58 -16.95 -8.84
N GLU A 99 4.90 -16.84 -8.68
CA GLU A 99 5.74 -17.82 -7.96
C GLU A 99 5.88 -17.51 -6.45
N SER A 100 5.25 -16.44 -5.97
CA SER A 100 5.29 -16.10 -4.54
C SER A 100 4.38 -17.03 -3.75
N ASP A 101 4.99 -17.93 -2.97
CA ASP A 101 4.29 -18.82 -2.04
C ASP A 101 3.33 -18.06 -1.11
N THR A 102 3.69 -16.83 -0.72
CA THR A 102 2.84 -15.97 0.11
C THR A 102 1.58 -15.54 -0.64
N VAL A 103 1.71 -15.02 -1.86
CA VAL A 103 0.55 -14.58 -2.66
C VAL A 103 -0.36 -15.77 -2.96
N VAL A 104 0.21 -16.90 -3.40
CA VAL A 104 -0.54 -18.11 -3.72
C VAL A 104 -1.27 -18.64 -2.49
N ARG A 105 -0.62 -18.71 -1.33
CA ARG A 105 -1.24 -19.17 -0.07
C ARG A 105 -2.42 -18.29 0.34
N HIS A 106 -2.25 -16.98 0.36
CA HIS A 106 -3.32 -16.08 0.76
C HIS A 106 -4.49 -16.11 -0.23
N TYR A 107 -4.21 -16.17 -1.54
CA TYR A 107 -5.28 -16.26 -2.53
C TYR A 107 -6.01 -17.61 -2.48
N TYR A 108 -5.28 -18.71 -2.26
CA TYR A 108 -5.86 -20.02 -2.02
C TYR A 108 -6.83 -20.01 -0.84
N ILE A 109 -6.43 -19.46 0.32
CA ILE A 109 -7.28 -19.37 1.51
C ILE A 109 -8.54 -18.55 1.21
N PHE A 110 -8.37 -17.40 0.55
CA PHE A 110 -9.50 -16.58 0.11
C PHE A 110 -10.48 -17.35 -0.78
N LEU A 111 -9.98 -18.09 -1.78
CA LEU A 111 -10.84 -18.91 -2.64
C LEU A 111 -11.59 -19.99 -1.86
N CYS A 112 -10.97 -20.62 -0.85
CA CYS A 112 -11.65 -21.55 0.05
C CYS A 112 -12.77 -20.85 0.85
N GLU A 113 -12.51 -19.67 1.42
CA GLU A 113 -13.51 -18.88 2.17
C GLU A 113 -14.71 -18.50 1.28
N GLN A 114 -14.46 -18.20 0.00
CA GLN A 114 -15.49 -17.92 -1.00
C GLN A 114 -16.18 -19.18 -1.55
N LYS A 115 -15.87 -20.38 -1.03
CA LYS A 115 -16.37 -21.68 -1.50
C LYS A 115 -16.02 -22.01 -2.95
N GLN A 116 -14.97 -21.39 -3.49
CA GLN A 116 -14.46 -21.60 -4.84
C GLN A 116 -13.39 -22.69 -4.84
N TYR A 117 -13.75 -23.88 -4.36
CA TYR A 117 -12.80 -24.97 -4.06
C TYR A 117 -12.01 -25.44 -5.28
N GLU A 118 -12.66 -25.62 -6.43
CA GLU A 118 -11.99 -26.06 -7.65
C GLU A 118 -10.92 -25.06 -8.12
N GLN A 119 -11.22 -23.76 -8.01
CA GLN A 119 -10.26 -22.72 -8.36
C GLN A 119 -9.09 -22.69 -7.38
N ALA A 120 -9.35 -22.90 -6.09
CA ALA A 120 -8.32 -22.97 -5.06
C ALA A 120 -7.33 -24.11 -5.34
N GLU A 121 -7.84 -25.32 -5.60
CA GLU A 121 -7.02 -26.49 -5.91
C GLU A 121 -6.18 -26.28 -7.19
N GLN A 122 -6.80 -25.78 -8.27
CA GLN A 122 -6.09 -25.47 -9.51
C GLN A 122 -4.99 -24.43 -9.30
N LEU A 123 -5.24 -23.41 -8.46
CA LEU A 123 -4.29 -22.36 -8.17
C LEU A 123 -2.99 -22.93 -7.56
N VAL A 124 -3.10 -23.79 -6.55
CA VAL A 124 -1.91 -24.38 -5.91
C VAL A 124 -1.23 -25.41 -6.80
N MET A 125 -1.99 -26.24 -7.52
CA MET A 125 -1.42 -27.23 -8.46
C MET A 125 -0.56 -26.58 -9.55
N LYS A 126 -0.95 -25.39 -10.03
CA LYS A 126 -0.23 -24.69 -11.09
C LYS A 126 0.99 -23.91 -10.57
N ASN A 127 0.91 -23.36 -9.37
CA ASN A 127 1.88 -22.35 -8.91
C ASN A 127 2.80 -22.84 -7.77
N MET A 128 2.51 -23.97 -7.13
CA MET A 128 3.38 -24.53 -6.07
C MET A 128 4.06 -25.82 -6.51
N LYS A 129 5.37 -25.92 -6.26
CA LYS A 129 6.21 -27.10 -6.58
C LYS A 129 6.31 -28.10 -5.42
N SER A 130 5.87 -27.73 -4.21
CA SER A 130 5.94 -28.58 -3.02
C SER A 130 4.74 -29.51 -2.91
N ASN A 131 4.78 -30.47 -1.97
CA ASN A 131 3.69 -31.43 -1.81
C ASN A 131 2.34 -30.74 -1.57
N THR A 132 1.50 -30.71 -2.61
CA THR A 132 0.20 -30.06 -2.66
C THR A 132 -0.86 -30.77 -1.82
N ASP A 133 -0.58 -31.97 -1.32
CA ASP A 133 -1.49 -32.78 -0.50
C ASP A 133 -1.98 -32.06 0.78
N ARG A 134 -1.24 -31.04 1.24
CA ARG A 134 -1.63 -30.19 2.39
C ARG A 134 -2.66 -29.10 2.05
N TYR A 135 -2.90 -28.82 0.77
CA TYR A 135 -3.83 -27.79 0.33
C TYR A 135 -5.17 -28.42 -0.03
N ARG A 136 -6.00 -28.60 1.00
CA ARG A 136 -7.41 -28.96 0.85
C ARG A 136 -8.26 -27.95 1.62
N CYS A 137 -9.31 -27.42 1.00
CA CYS A 137 -10.25 -26.56 1.71
C CYS A 137 -11.07 -27.45 2.65
N ASP A 138 -11.14 -27.10 3.93
CA ASP A 138 -12.06 -27.76 4.86
C ASP A 138 -13.50 -27.38 4.47
N LYS A 139 -14.34 -28.39 4.23
CA LYS A 139 -15.72 -28.23 3.74
C LYS A 139 -16.70 -27.96 4.86
#